data_AF-A0A0L0F2H5-F1
#
_entry.id   AF-A0A0L0F2H5-F1
#
_cell.length_a   1.000
_cell.length_b   1.000
_cell.length_c   1.000
_cell.angle_alpha   90.00
_cell.angle_beta   90.00
_cell.angle_gamma   90.00
#
_symmetry.space_group_name_H-M   'P 1'
#
loop_
_entity.id
_entity.type
_entity.pdbx_description
1 polymer ?
#
loop_
_entity_poly.entity_id
_entity_poly.type
_entity_poly.pdbx_seq_one_letter_code
_entity_poly.pdbx_strand_id
1 'polypeptide(L)' 'LIGDVDQRRPCNIVCTQPRRLSATAVAGRVAAERGEKVGQGVGYSIRLENKRCAETRLLFCTT' A
#
# COMPACT_ATOMS: atom_id res chain seq x y z
N LEU A 1 26.40 17.09 21.61
CA LEU A 1 24.98 16.67 21.57
C LEU A 1 24.70 16.24 20.15
N ILE A 2 24.85 14.94 19.86
CA ILE A 2 24.65 14.38 18.52
C ILE A 2 23.13 14.26 18.36
N GLY A 3 22.54 15.22 17.66
CA GLY A 3 21.10 15.40 17.61
C GLY A 3 20.65 15.71 16.19
N ASP A 4 20.88 14.79 15.27
CA ASP A 4 20.20 14.78 13.97
C ASP A 4 19.75 13.34 13.69
N VAL A 5 18.74 12.91 14.45
CA VAL A 5 17.98 11.69 14.17
C VAL A 5 17.14 11.96 12.92
N ASP A 6 17.52 11.34 11.81
CA ASP A 6 16.86 11.30 10.50
C ASP A 6 15.33 11.32 10.60
N GLN A 7 14.72 12.52 10.52
CA GLN A 7 13.26 12.69 10.54
C GLN A 7 12.66 12.29 9.17
N ARG A 8 12.69 10.99 8.85
CA ARG A 8 11.97 10.46 7.68
C ARG A 8 10.48 10.60 7.91
N ARG A 9 9.88 11.63 7.30
CA ARG A 9 8.42 11.72 7.20
C ARG A 9 7.90 10.45 6.53
N PRO A 10 6.82 9.85 7.05
CA PRO A 10 6.35 8.60 6.50
C PRO A 10 5.74 8.85 5.11
N CYS A 11 6.22 8.13 4.11
CA CYS A 11 5.81 8.27 2.72
C CYS A 11 4.58 7.41 2.43
N ASN A 12 3.65 7.96 1.64
CA ASN A 12 2.50 7.22 1.12
C ASN A 12 2.68 7.08 -0.40
N ILE A 13 2.64 5.85 -0.90
CA ILE A 13 2.87 5.49 -2.29
C ILE A 13 1.56 5.01 -2.89
N VAL A 14 1.17 5.59 -4.02
CA VAL A 14 0.02 5.13 -4.82
C VAL A 14 0.53 4.60 -6.15
N CYS A 15 0.16 3.37 -6.48
CA CYS A 15 0.51 2.70 -7.72
C CYS A 15 -0.75 2.41 -8.52
N THR A 16 -0.88 2.99 -9.69
CA THR A 16 -2.02 2.73 -10.58
C THR A 16 -1.82 1.43 -11.36
N GLN A 17 -2.92 0.73 -11.62
CA GLN A 17 -2.98 -0.49 -12.39
C GLN A 17 -4.15 -0.39 -13.38
N PRO A 18 -3.95 -0.64 -14.68
CA PRO A 18 -5.03 -0.51 -15.67
C PRO A 18 -6.09 -1.60 -15.57
N ARG A 19 -5.84 -2.67 -14.80
CA ARG A 19 -6.76 -3.79 -14.61
C ARG A 19 -7.00 -4.04 -13.13
N ARG A 20 -8.27 -4.23 -12.77
CA ARG A 20 -8.72 -4.54 -11.41
C ARG A 20 -8.00 -5.76 -10.83
N LEU A 21 -7.93 -6.84 -11.60
CA LEU A 21 -7.28 -8.08 -11.17
C LEU A 21 -5.78 -7.86 -10.89
N SER A 22 -5.11 -7.01 -11.68
CA SER A 22 -3.70 -6.67 -11.44
C SER A 22 -3.53 -5.88 -10.14
N ALA A 23 -4.39 -4.89 -9.86
CA ALA A 23 -4.34 -4.13 -8.61
C ALA A 23 -4.50 -5.04 -7.38
N THR A 24 -5.50 -5.92 -7.39
CA THR A 24 -5.76 -6.85 -6.29
C THR A 24 -4.67 -7.91 -6.15
N ALA A 25 -4.19 -8.50 -7.27
CA ALA A 25 -3.18 -9.55 -7.24
C ALA A 25 -1.82 -9.03 -6.78
N VAL A 26 -1.38 -7.86 -7.27
CA VAL A 26 -0.10 -7.26 -6.86
C VAL A 26 -0.15 -6.84 -5.39
N ALA A 27 -1.24 -6.22 -4.93
CA ALA A 27 -1.41 -5.91 -3.51
C ALA A 27 -1.33 -7.17 -2.63
N GLY A 28 -1.97 -8.27 -3.04
CA GLY A 28 -1.88 -9.57 -2.38
C GLY A 28 -0.47 -10.13 -2.34
N ARG A 29 0.23 -10.10 -3.47
CA ARG A 29 1.61 -10.60 -3.57
C ARG A 29 2.57 -9.79 -2.69
N VAL A 30 2.50 -8.46 -2.76
CA VAL A 30 3.40 -7.58 -2.00
C VAL A 30 3.12 -7.65 -0.50
N ALA A 31 1.84 -7.76 -0.08
CA ALA A 31 1.51 -7.99 1.33
C ALA A 31 2.08 -9.32 1.84
N ALA A 32 1.97 -10.40 1.04
CA ALA A 32 2.54 -11.70 1.39
C ALA A 32 4.08 -11.66 1.49
N GLU A 33 4.76 -10.97 0.58
CA GLU A 33 6.22 -10.77 0.63
C GLU A 33 6.67 -9.96 1.86
N ARG A 34 5.78 -9.10 2.40
CA ARG A 34 6.00 -8.34 3.64
C ARG A 34 5.57 -9.09 4.91
N GLY A 35 4.99 -10.28 4.79
CA GLY A 35 4.48 -11.04 5.92
C GLY A 35 3.27 -10.39 6.60
N GLU A 36 2.51 -9.55 5.90
CA GLU A 36 1.34 -8.84 6.42
C GLU A 36 0.06 -9.19 5.66
N LYS A 37 -1.10 -8.79 6.20
CA LYS A 37 -2.38 -8.96 5.52
C LYS A 37 -2.67 -7.78 4.61
N VAL A 38 -3.29 -8.04 3.46
CA VAL A 38 -3.80 -6.97 2.60
C VAL A 38 -4.80 -6.10 3.38
N GLY A 39 -4.63 -4.79 3.30
CA GLY A 39 -5.37 -3.80 4.06
C GLY A 39 -4.65 -3.33 5.32
N GLN A 40 -3.43 -3.81 5.60
CA GLN A 40 -2.52 -3.25 6.62
C GLN A 40 -1.54 -2.26 5.96
N GLY A 41 -0.22 -2.52 5.93
CA GLY A 41 0.76 -1.65 5.29
C GLY A 41 0.61 -1.56 3.76
N VAL A 42 0.12 -2.63 3.13
CA VAL A 42 -0.22 -2.73 1.70
C VAL A 42 -1.71 -2.92 1.50
N GLY A 43 -2.30 -2.17 0.58
CA GLY A 43 -3.73 -2.24 0.27
C GLY A 43 -4.06 -1.98 -1.20
N TYR A 44 -5.35 -2.03 -1.52
CA TYR A 44 -5.84 -1.61 -2.84
C TYR A 44 -7.16 -0.84 -2.76
N SER A 45 -7.42 -0.04 -3.80
CA SER A 45 -8.65 0.72 -3.99
C SER A 45 -9.12 0.61 -5.44
N ILE A 46 -10.25 -0.05 -5.64
CA ILE A 46 -10.85 -0.30 -6.96
C ILE A 46 -12.34 0.02 -6.90
N ARG A 47 -12.97 0.12 -8.07
CA ARG A 47 -14.41 0.35 -8.13
C ARG A 47 -15.15 -0.75 -7.34
N LEU A 48 -15.96 -0.31 -6.36
CA LEU A 48 -16.79 -1.11 -5.45
C LEU A 48 -16.04 -1.93 -4.37
N GLU A 49 -14.71 -1.85 -4.29
CA GLU A 49 -13.96 -2.58 -3.26
C GLU A 49 -12.72 -1.81 -2.82
N ASN A 50 -12.59 -1.60 -1.51
CA ASN A 50 -11.45 -0.93 -0.90
C ASN A 50 -10.92 -1.78 0.26
N LYS A 51 -9.64 -2.15 0.21
CA LYS A 51 -8.92 -2.77 1.33
C LYS A 51 -7.72 -1.93 1.70
N ARG A 52 -7.91 -1.02 2.66
CA ARG A 52 -6.88 -0.15 3.24
C ARG A 52 -7.28 0.29 4.65
N CYS A 53 -6.31 0.69 5.46
CA CYS A 53 -6.47 1.29 6.78
C CYS A 53 -5.65 2.57 6.92
N ALA A 54 -5.59 3.16 8.11
CA ALA A 54 -4.78 4.35 8.39
C ALA A 54 -3.27 4.07 8.27
N GLU A 55 -2.87 2.81 8.47
CA GLU A 55 -1.49 2.34 8.40
C GLU A 55 -1.05 1.99 6.97
N THR A 56 -1.96 1.96 5.98
CA THR A 56 -1.62 1.64 4.59
C THR A 56 -0.71 2.70 3.98
N ARG A 57 0.52 2.28 3.66
CA ARG A 57 1.56 3.12 3.03
C ARG A 57 1.72 2.84 1.55
N LEU A 58 1.35 1.66 1.07
CA LEU A 58 1.38 1.30 -0.34
C LEU A 58 -0.02 0.93 -0.82
N LEU A 59 -0.59 1.75 -1.70
CA LEU A 59 -1.94 1.55 -2.23
C LEU A 59 -1.89 1.26 -3.74
N PHE A 60 -2.41 0.11 -4.14
CA PHE A 60 -2.66 -0.19 -5.56
C PHE A 60 -4.07 0.25 -5.96
N CYS A 61 -4.22 1.04 -6.99
CA CYS A 61 -5.55 1.48 -7.45
C CYS A 61 -5.75 1.28 -8.94
N THR A 62 -7.02 1.24 -9.36
CA THR A 62 -7.36 1.43 -10.77
C THR A 62 -7.50 2.93 -11.05
N THR A 63 -7.07 3.36 -12.23
CA THR A 63 -7.47 4.67 -12.78
C THR A 63 -8.96 4.70 -13.08
#